data_AF-A0A7W6RXS1-F1
#
_entry.id   AF-A0A7W6RXS1-F1
#
_cell.length_a   1.000
_cell.length_b   1.000
_cell.length_c   1.000
_cell.angle_alpha   90.00
_cell.angle_beta   90.00
_cell.angle_gamma   90.00
#
_symmetry.space_group_name_H-M   'P 1'
#
loop_
_entity.id
_entity.type
_entity.pdbx_description
1 polymer ?
#
loop_
_entity_poly.entity_id
_entity_poly.type
_entity_poly.pdbx_seq_one_letter_code
_entity_poly.pdbx_strand_id
1 'polypeptide(L)'
;MAPETDESHRDVMARLAQFLTDEVKGRDYADLLATRAAAAQQGWAAPGASGNAYYVGFGPEAVVIEHHYVKDWPPLSVPVDRFIAAVRAWRETLTHD
;
A
#
# COMPACT_ATOMS: atom_id res chain seq x y z
N MET A 1 -5.05 -27.38 14.50
CA MET A 1 -5.48 -26.69 13.28
C MET A 1 -5.06 -25.23 13.43
N ALA A 2 -4.08 -24.76 12.62
CA ALA A 2 -3.84 -23.36 12.22
C ALA A 2 -2.42 -23.16 11.63
N PRO A 3 -2.18 -23.46 10.34
CA PRO A 3 -1.09 -22.87 9.55
C PRO A 3 -1.54 -21.70 8.65
N GLU A 4 -2.85 -21.45 8.52
CA GLU A 4 -3.42 -20.51 7.54
C GLU A 4 -3.04 -19.04 7.78
N THR A 5 -2.80 -18.65 9.03
CA THR A 5 -2.52 -17.26 9.42
C THR A 5 -1.11 -16.80 9.04
N ASP A 6 -0.14 -17.71 8.94
CA ASP A 6 1.26 -17.36 8.64
C ASP A 6 1.50 -17.21 7.14
N GLU A 7 0.92 -18.11 6.34
CA GLU A 7 1.08 -18.10 4.87
C GLU A 7 0.34 -16.92 4.23
N SER A 8 -0.89 -16.63 4.69
CA SER A 8 -1.65 -15.46 4.26
C SER A 8 -0.93 -14.15 4.58
N HIS A 9 -0.30 -14.08 5.76
CA HIS A 9 0.47 -12.91 6.15
C HIS A 9 1.72 -12.71 5.29
N ARG A 10 2.43 -13.80 4.96
CA ARG A 10 3.58 -13.76 4.06
C ARG A 10 3.19 -13.33 2.65
N ASP A 11 2.07 -13.82 2.12
CA ASP A 11 1.54 -13.40 0.81
C ASP A 11 1.24 -11.89 0.78
N VAL A 12 0.54 -11.37 1.79
CA VAL A 12 0.23 -9.94 1.90
C VAL A 12 1.50 -9.09 1.91
N MET A 13 2.55 -9.51 2.63
CA MET A 13 3.82 -8.78 2.66
C MET A 13 4.58 -8.84 1.33
N ALA A 14 4.58 -10.00 0.66
CA ALA A 14 5.22 -10.16 -0.65
C ALA A 14 4.57 -9.26 -1.70
N ARG A 15 3.22 -9.21 -1.71
CA ARG A 15 2.45 -8.40 -2.67
C ARG A 15 2.54 -6.91 -2.37
N LEU A 16 2.61 -6.52 -1.09
CA LEU A 16 2.90 -5.14 -0.71
C LEU A 16 4.31 -4.72 -1.17
N ALA A 17 5.31 -5.59 -1.00
CA ALA A 17 6.67 -5.33 -1.49
C ALA A 17 6.71 -5.21 -3.03
N GLN A 18 5.93 -6.02 -3.75
CA GLN A 18 5.78 -5.91 -5.19
C GLN A 18 5.20 -4.54 -5.59
N PHE A 19 4.11 -4.10 -4.96
CA PHE A 19 3.55 -2.77 -5.18
C PHE A 19 4.57 -1.65 -4.93
N LEU A 20 5.26 -1.68 -3.79
CA LEU A 20 6.28 -0.67 -3.44
C LEU A 20 7.40 -0.63 -4.48
N THR A 21 7.84 -1.80 -4.92
CA THR A 21 8.88 -1.95 -5.93
C THR A 21 8.43 -1.41 -7.27
N ASP A 22 7.23 -1.75 -7.74
CA ASP A 22 6.76 -1.44 -9.09
C ASP A 22 6.28 0.00 -9.25
N GLU A 23 5.66 0.57 -8.21
CA GLU A 23 4.92 1.84 -8.31
C GLU A 23 5.57 2.98 -7.50
N VAL A 24 6.15 2.70 -6.34
CA VAL A 24 6.61 3.73 -5.41
C VAL A 24 8.07 4.09 -5.67
N LYS A 25 8.31 4.85 -6.76
CA LYS A 25 9.67 5.19 -7.24
C LYS A 25 10.25 6.47 -6.64
N GLY A 26 9.41 7.40 -6.19
CA GLY A 26 9.83 8.72 -5.70
C GLY A 26 9.40 8.98 -4.26
N ARG A 27 10.21 9.77 -3.53
CA ARG A 27 9.93 10.15 -2.14
C ARG A 27 8.60 10.91 -2.01
N ASP A 28 8.31 11.80 -2.95
CA ASP A 28 7.06 12.58 -2.96
C ASP A 28 5.82 11.69 -3.08
N TYR A 29 5.89 10.64 -3.90
CA TYR A 29 4.78 9.70 -4.02
C TYR A 29 4.63 8.85 -2.76
N ALA A 30 5.73 8.40 -2.16
CA ALA A 30 5.69 7.73 -0.86
C ALA A 30 5.07 8.62 0.23
N ASP A 31 5.46 9.90 0.27
CA ASP A 31 4.91 10.88 1.22
C ASP A 31 3.42 11.15 0.98
N LEU A 32 3.00 11.23 -0.28
CA LEU A 32 1.58 11.34 -0.65
C LEU A 32 0.76 10.16 -0.13
N LEU A 33 1.23 8.93 -0.37
CA LEU A 33 0.55 7.72 0.07
C LEU A 33 0.44 7.65 1.59
N ALA A 34 1.52 7.93 2.31
CA ALA A 34 1.53 7.94 3.77
C ALA A 34 0.60 9.03 4.34
N THR A 35 0.58 10.22 3.72
CA THR A 35 -0.28 11.33 4.14
C THR A 35 -1.76 10.99 3.96
N ARG A 36 -2.14 10.41 2.81
CA ARG A 36 -3.52 10.03 2.53
C ARG A 36 -4.01 8.89 3.43
N ALA A 37 -3.17 7.90 3.68
CA ALA A 37 -3.48 6.82 4.61
C ALA A 37 -3.69 7.36 6.04
N ALA A 38 -2.83 8.26 6.51
CA ALA A 38 -2.96 8.88 7.83
C ALA A 38 -4.21 9.78 7.96
N ALA A 39 -4.58 10.47 6.89
CA ALA A 39 -5.81 11.27 6.84
C ALA A 39 -7.05 10.36 6.93
N ALA A 40 -7.08 9.27 6.14
CA ALA A 40 -8.17 8.30 6.17
C ALA A 40 -8.33 7.65 7.55
N GLN A 41 -7.22 7.31 8.21
CA GLN A 41 -7.21 6.77 9.58
C GLN A 41 -7.90 7.69 10.59
N GLN A 42 -7.72 9.01 10.43
CA GLN A 42 -8.33 10.02 11.28
C GLN A 42 -9.80 10.32 10.91
N GLY A 43 -10.38 9.60 9.94
CA GLY A 43 -11.74 9.81 9.46
C GLY A 43 -11.89 10.91 8.42
N TRP A 44 -10.79 11.41 7.84
CA TRP A 44 -10.82 12.45 6.83
C TRP A 44 -10.97 11.83 5.44
N ALA A 45 -11.71 12.49 4.56
CA ALA A 45 -11.82 12.06 3.17
C ALA A 45 -10.44 12.15 2.48
N ALA A 46 -9.93 11.02 2.03
CA ALA A 46 -8.68 10.93 1.28
C ALA A 46 -8.96 10.37 -0.13
N PRO A 47 -8.70 11.13 -1.21
CA PRO A 47 -8.90 10.61 -2.56
C PRO A 47 -7.93 9.46 -2.84
N GLY A 48 -8.38 8.46 -3.59
CA GLY A 48 -7.50 7.39 -4.06
C GLY A 48 -6.32 7.91 -4.87
N ALA A 49 -5.20 7.21 -4.83
CA ALA A 49 -4.02 7.50 -5.62
C ALA A 49 -3.92 6.49 -6.77
N SER A 50 -3.90 6.96 -8.01
CA SER A 50 -3.63 6.11 -9.17
C SER A 50 -2.22 6.38 -9.66
N GLY A 51 -1.46 5.30 -9.81
CA GLY A 51 -0.16 5.30 -10.45
C GLY A 51 -0.23 4.68 -11.84
N ASN A 52 0.91 4.16 -12.29
CA ASN A 52 1.09 3.51 -13.58
C ASN A 52 0.34 2.17 -13.66
N ALA A 53 0.63 1.24 -12.75
CA ALA A 53 0.06 -0.11 -12.76
C ALA A 53 -0.98 -0.33 -11.66
N TYR A 54 -0.96 0.51 -10.62
CA TYR A 54 -1.78 0.31 -9.43
C TYR A 54 -2.70 1.48 -9.11
N TYR A 55 -3.83 1.14 -8.48
CA TYR A 55 -4.70 2.07 -7.76
C TYR A 55 -4.64 1.78 -6.26
N VAL A 56 -4.67 2.84 -5.46
CA VAL A 56 -4.66 2.78 -4.00
C VAL A 56 -5.86 3.54 -3.45
N GLY A 57 -6.79 2.81 -2.83
CA GLY A 57 -7.92 3.33 -2.07
C GLY A 57 -7.60 3.40 -0.58
N PHE A 58 -8.00 4.49 0.08
CA PHE A 58 -7.71 4.73 1.50
C PHE A 58 -9.01 4.65 2.33
N GLY A 59 -9.10 3.66 3.22
CA GLY A 59 -10.14 3.55 4.23
C GLY A 59 -9.60 3.83 5.64
N PRO A 60 -10.48 3.98 6.64
CA PRO A 60 -10.07 4.25 8.02
C PRO A 60 -9.31 3.09 8.68
N GLU A 61 -9.62 1.85 8.29
CA GLU A 61 -9.02 0.64 8.88
C GLU A 61 -7.99 -0.02 7.96
N ALA A 62 -8.22 0.05 6.64
CA ALA A 62 -7.36 -0.59 5.65
C ALA A 62 -7.16 0.28 4.40
N VAL A 63 -6.01 0.08 3.77
CA VAL A 63 -5.68 0.54 2.43
C VAL A 63 -5.92 -0.62 1.47
N VAL A 64 -6.67 -0.35 0.39
CA VAL A 64 -6.93 -1.33 -0.67
C VAL A 64 -6.07 -0.97 -1.86
N ILE A 65 -5.24 -1.91 -2.31
CA ILE A 65 -4.42 -1.77 -3.50
C ILE A 65 -5.06 -2.64 -4.58
N GLU A 66 -5.15 -2.14 -5.80
CA GLU A 66 -5.71 -2.79 -6.99
C GLU A 66 -4.71 -2.68 -8.15
N HIS A 67 -4.63 -3.69 -9.02
CA HIS A 67 -3.77 -3.66 -10.19
C HIS A 67 -4.63 -3.45 -11.44
N HIS A 68 -4.34 -2.42 -12.23
CA HIS A 68 -5.16 -2.01 -13.39
C HIS A 68 -5.20 -3.04 -14.51
N TYR A 69 -4.07 -3.68 -14.79
CA TYR A 69 -3.89 -4.52 -15.97
C TYR A 69 -3.99 -6.03 -15.75
N VAL A 70 -4.00 -6.49 -14.49
CA VAL A 70 -4.02 -7.92 -14.17
C VAL A 70 -5.39 -8.28 -13.61
N LYS A 71 -6.23 -8.84 -14.48
CA LYS A 71 -7.64 -9.14 -14.18
C LYS A 71 -7.83 -10.08 -12.98
N ASP A 72 -6.92 -11.02 -12.80
CA ASP A 72 -6.98 -12.02 -11.72
C ASP A 72 -6.11 -11.65 -10.52
N TRP A 73 -5.70 -10.38 -10.40
CA TRP A 73 -4.98 -9.90 -9.23
C TRP A 73 -6.01 -9.45 -8.17
N PRO A 74 -6.23 -10.24 -7.10
CA PRO A 74 -7.26 -9.90 -6.12
C PRO A 74 -6.88 -8.62 -5.38
N PRO A 75 -7.82 -7.72 -5.03
CA PRO A 75 -7.48 -6.53 -4.26
C PRO A 75 -6.70 -6.88 -2.99
N LEU A 76 -5.58 -6.19 -2.77
CA LEU A 76 -4.75 -6.38 -1.60
C LEU A 76 -5.20 -5.40 -0.50
N SER A 77 -5.76 -5.94 0.58
CA SER A 77 -6.15 -5.15 1.75
C SER A 77 -5.05 -5.18 2.81
N VAL A 78 -4.55 -4.01 3.21
CA VAL A 78 -3.47 -3.85 4.19
C VAL A 78 -3.95 -2.95 5.33
N PRO A 79 -3.78 -3.33 6.61
CA PRO A 79 -4.09 -2.44 7.73
C PRO A 79 -3.36 -1.10 7.59
N VAL A 80 -4.05 0.02 7.86
CA VAL A 80 -3.51 1.37 7.59
C VAL A 80 -2.16 1.61 8.28
N ASP A 81 -2.03 1.25 9.57
CA ASP A 81 -0.78 1.42 10.31
C ASP A 81 0.40 0.71 9.64
N ARG A 82 0.13 -0.50 9.13
CA ARG A 82 1.11 -1.34 8.47
C ARG A 82 1.50 -0.79 7.11
N PHE A 83 0.54 -0.29 6.35
CA PHE A 83 0.79 0.38 5.08
C PHE A 83 1.65 1.63 5.29
N ILE A 84 1.31 2.49 6.25
CA ILE A 84 2.08 3.70 6.57
C ILE A 84 3.51 3.34 6.97
N ALA A 85 3.69 2.35 7.85
CA ALA A 85 5.01 1.91 8.28
C ALA A 85 5.85 1.39 7.11
N ALA A 86 5.27 0.54 6.24
CA ALA A 86 5.95 -0.01 5.08
C ALA A 86 6.35 1.07 4.07
N VAL A 87 5.45 2.00 3.75
CA VAL A 87 5.74 3.12 2.82
C VAL A 87 6.82 4.04 3.38
N ARG A 88 6.79 4.35 4.67
CA ARG A 88 7.83 5.17 5.32
C ARG A 88 9.19 4.48 5.30
N ALA A 89 9.25 3.20 5.64
CA ALA A 89 10.50 2.43 5.57
C ALA A 89 11.02 2.36 4.12
N TRP A 90 10.13 2.14 3.15
CA TRP A 90 10.50 2.13 1.74
C TRP A 90 11.06 3.48 1.28
N ARG A 91 10.43 4.58 1.68
CA ARG A 91 10.88 5.94 1.38
C ARG A 91 12.33 6.19 1.80
N GLU A 92 12.78 5.60 2.91
CA GLU A 92 14.16 5.73 3.39
C GLU A 92 15.18 5.06 2.44
N THR A 93 14.75 4.04 1.70
CA THR A 93 15.58 3.36 0.69
C THR A 93 15.65 4.09 -0.65
N LEU A 94 14.72 5.01 -0.92
CA LEU A 94 14.71 5.80 -2.15
C LEU A 94 15.80 6.86 -2.06
N THR A 95 16.72 6.91 -3.03
CA THR A 95 17.68 8.00 -3.18
C THR A 95 16.97 9.33 -3.43
N HIS A 96 17.52 10.43 -2.93
CA HIS A 96 17.08 11.77 -3.35
C HIS A 96 17.53 11.94 -4.80
N ASP A 97 16.58 11.97 -5.72
CA ASP A 97 16.80 12.54 -7.05
C ASP A 97 16.41 14.02 -7.00
#